data_AF-F9U8T0-F1
#
_entry.id   AF-F9U8T0-F1
#
_cell.length_a   1.000
_cell.length_b   1.000
_cell.length_c   1.000
_cell.angle_alpha   90.00
_cell.angle_beta   90.00
_cell.angle_gamma   90.00
#
_symmetry.space_group_name_H-M   'P 1'
#
loop_
_entity.id
_entity.type
_entity.pdbx_description
1 polymer ?
#
loop_
_entity_poly.entity_id
_entity_poly.type
_entity_poly.pdbx_seq_one_letter_code
_entity_poly.pdbx_strand_id
1 'polypeptide(L)' 'MNAKALIDSALKLSSAERFELIDELLHSLDRPDPEIDRLWIEEAERRLAAYRSGQVKGIPAEDVLGEF' A
#
# COMPACT_ATOMS: atom_id res chain seq x y z
N MET A 1 -22.57 -18.91 -4.07
CA MET A 1 -21.49 -19.47 -3.22
C MET A 1 -21.09 -18.38 -2.24
N ASN A 2 -20.89 -18.68 -0.95
CA ASN A 2 -20.52 -17.67 0.06
C ASN A 2 -19.00 -17.70 0.31
N ALA A 3 -18.46 -16.69 1.00
CA ALA A 3 -17.02 -16.56 1.27
C ALA A 3 -16.45 -17.80 1.98
N LYS A 4 -17.19 -18.37 2.93
CA LYS A 4 -16.77 -19.58 3.65
C LYS A 4 -16.58 -20.78 2.71
N ALA A 5 -17.53 -21.03 1.82
CA ALA A 5 -17.45 -22.12 0.84
C ALA A 5 -16.31 -21.93 -0.18
N LEU A 6 -15.96 -20.68 -0.51
CA LEU A 6 -14.81 -20.36 -1.37
C LEU A 6 -13.49 -20.61 -0.64
N ILE A 7 -13.38 -20.21 0.63
CA ILE A 7 -12.20 -20.49 1.46
C ILE A 7 -11.99 -22.01 1.59
N ASP A 8 -13.03 -22.77 1.89
CA ASP A 8 -12.96 -24.22 2.01
C ASP A 8 -12.52 -24.90 0.69
N SER A 9 -12.79 -24.27 -0.45
CA SER A 9 -12.35 -24.75 -1.77
C SER A 9 -10.91 -24.33 -2.07
N ALA A 10 -10.54 -23.08 -1.77
CA ALA A 10 -9.19 -22.56 -1.94
C ALA A 10 -8.16 -23.31 -1.07
N LEU A 11 -8.54 -23.72 0.14
CA LEU A 11 -7.67 -24.50 1.04
C LEU A 11 -7.35 -25.92 0.51
N LYS A 12 -8.09 -26.43 -0.48
CA LYS A 12 -7.80 -27.73 -1.13
C LYS A 12 -6.75 -27.63 -2.24
N LEU A 13 -6.44 -26.43 -2.70
CA LEU A 13 -5.42 -26.18 -3.72
C LEU A 13 -4.02 -26.43 -3.16
N SER A 14 -3.05 -26.67 -4.05
CA SER A 14 -1.63 -26.69 -3.69
C SER A 14 -1.17 -25.33 -3.17
N SER A 15 -0.02 -25.28 -2.49
CA SER A 15 0.54 -24.01 -1.99
C SER A 15 0.81 -23.00 -3.10
N ALA A 16 1.21 -23.46 -4.31
CA ALA A 16 1.46 -22.59 -5.45
C ALA A 16 0.15 -21.97 -5.99
N GLU A 17 -0.87 -22.78 -6.23
CA GLU A 17 -2.17 -22.30 -6.70
C GLU A 17 -2.87 -21.39 -5.68
N ARG A 18 -2.68 -21.62 -4.37
CA ARG A 18 -3.17 -20.68 -3.35
C ARG A 18 -2.44 -19.34 -3.43
N PHE A 19 -1.14 -19.35 -3.70
CA PHE A 19 -0.37 -18.12 -3.87
C PHE A 19 -0.84 -17.32 -5.08
N GLU A 20 -1.03 -17.98 -6.23
CA GLU A 20 -1.60 -17.37 -7.43
C GLU A 20 -3.00 -16.77 -7.16
N LEU A 21 -3.87 -17.49 -6.46
CA LEU A 21 -5.19 -16.98 -6.09
C LEU A 21 -5.12 -15.75 -5.17
N ILE A 22 -4.21 -15.76 -4.19
CA ILE A 22 -4.00 -14.61 -3.30
C ILE A 22 -3.51 -13.40 -4.10
N ASP A 23 -2.57 -13.60 -5.03
CA ASP A 23 -2.02 -12.54 -5.86
C ASP A 23 -3.11 -11.86 -6.71
N GLU A 24 -3.94 -12.64 -7.39
CA GLU A 24 -5.07 -12.12 -8.17
C GLU A 24 -6.10 -11.37 -7.30
N LEU A 25 -6.40 -11.90 -6.11
CA LEU A 25 -7.30 -11.24 -5.18
C LEU A 25 -6.73 -9.92 -4.68
N LEU A 26 -5.43 -9.86 -4.37
CA LEU A 26 -4.75 -8.63 -3.97
C LEU A 26 -4.76 -7.60 -5.10
N HIS A 27 -4.41 -7.99 -6.33
CA HIS A 27 -4.49 -7.11 -7.50
C HIS A 27 -5.92 -6.58 -7.73
N SER A 28 -6.94 -7.38 -7.44
CA SER A 28 -8.34 -6.93 -7.58
C SER A 28 -8.73 -5.82 -6.60
N LEU A 29 -8.04 -5.73 -5.46
CA LEU A 29 -8.21 -4.73 -4.41
C LEU A 29 -7.31 -3.52 -4.63
N ASP A 30 -6.16 -3.70 -5.27
CA ASP A 30 -5.22 -2.65 -5.64
C ASP A 30 -5.69 -1.88 -6.87
N ARG A 31 -6.86 -1.24 -6.74
CA ARG A 31 -7.42 -0.37 -7.77
C ARG A 31 -6.94 1.05 -7.49
N PRO A 32 -6.00 1.59 -8.28
CA PRO A 32 -5.59 2.98 -8.12
C PRO A 32 -6.81 3.88 -8.32
N ASP A 33 -7.06 4.74 -7.34
CA ASP A 33 -8.06 5.80 -7.44
C ASP A 33 -7.32 7.08 -7.87
N PRO A 34 -7.54 7.55 -9.12
CA PRO A 34 -6.85 8.73 -9.63
C PRO A 34 -7.06 9.98 -8.78
N GLU A 35 -8.17 10.06 -8.03
CA GLU A 35 -8.43 11.17 -7.13
C GLU A 35 -7.57 11.07 -5.86
N ILE A 36 -7.39 9.86 -5.33
CA ILE A 36 -6.44 9.63 -4.23
C ILE A 36 -5.02 9.99 -4.69
N ASP A 37 -4.61 9.54 -5.87
CA ASP A 37 -3.28 9.86 -6.43
C ASP A 37 -3.07 11.37 -6.55
N ARG A 38 -4.07 12.09 -7.06
CA ARG A 38 -4.04 13.56 -7.15
C ARG A 38 -3.87 14.21 -5.77
N LEU A 39 -4.65 13.79 -4.79
CA LEU A 39 -4.58 14.31 -3.42
C LEU A 39 -3.22 14.04 -2.75
N TRP A 40 -2.63 12.87 -3.02
CA TRP A 40 -1.29 12.52 -2.54
C TRP A 40 -0.21 13.40 -3.16
N ILE A 41 -0.29 13.69 -4.47
CA ILE A 41 0.63 14.60 -5.15
C ILE A 41 0.53 16.01 -4.54
N GLU A 42 -0.68 16.54 -4.40
CA GLU A 42 -0.90 17.87 -3.80
C GLU A 42 -0.35 17.96 -2.37
N GLU A 43 -0.53 16.91 -1.57
CA GLU A 43 0.00 16.86 -0.20
C GLU A 43 1.53 16.77 -0.16
N ALA A 44 2.12 15.95 -1.03
CA ALA A 44 3.58 15.82 -1.12
C ALA A 44 4.23 17.15 -1.51
N GLU A 45 3.69 17.84 -2.51
CA GLU A 45 4.18 19.16 -2.94
C GLU A 45 4.05 20.21 -1.83
N ARG A 46 2.90 20.25 -1.16
CA ARG A 46 2.66 21.16 -0.02
C ARG A 46 3.65 20.92 1.11
N ARG A 47 3.90 19.66 1.50
CA ARG A 47 4.87 19.32 2.56
C ARG A 47 6.29 19.68 2.16
N LEU A 48 6.68 19.41 0.91
CA LEU A 48 8.00 19.74 0.40
C LEU A 48 8.24 21.26 0.38
N ALA A 49 7.24 22.05 -0.03
CA ALA A 49 7.32 23.50 -0.02
C ALA A 49 7.48 24.06 1.41
N ALA A 50 6.69 23.57 2.36
CA ALA A 50 6.79 23.96 3.77
C ALA A 50 8.15 23.61 4.40
N TYR A 51 8.73 22.46 4.01
CA TYR A 51 10.06 22.08 4.46
C TYR A 51 11.13 23.01 3.88
N ARG A 52 11.09 23.26 2.56
CA ARG A 52 12.04 24.14 1.87
C ARG A 52 11.97 25.60 2.33
N SER A 53 10.80 26.08 2.74
CA SER A 53 10.62 27.43 3.29
C SER A 53 11.02 27.53 4.77
N GLY A 54 11.37 26.41 5.43
CA GLY A 54 11.71 26.37 6.85
C GLY A 54 10.50 26.44 7.80
N GLN A 55 9.27 26.36 7.28
CA GLN A 55 8.04 26.35 8.08
C GLN A 55 7.88 25.04 8.87
N VAL A 56 8.45 23.94 8.37
CA VAL A 56 8.51 22.66 9.09
C VAL A 56 9.94 22.12 9.10
N LYS A 57 10.30 21.41 10.17
CA LYS A 57 11.57 20.71 10.29
C LYS A 57 11.42 19.25 9.89
N GLY A 58 12.38 18.74 9.14
CA GLY A 58 12.50 17.32 8.88
C GLY A 58 13.01 16.56 10.10
N ILE A 59 12.86 15.25 10.07
CA ILE A 59 13.48 14.32 11.02
C ILE A 59 14.71 13.71 10.32
N PRO A 60 15.89 13.66 10.96
CA PRO A 60 17.05 12.95 10.42
C PRO A 60 16.69 11.52 10.01
N ALA A 61 17.28 11.03 8.91
CA ALA A 61 16.95 9.71 8.38
C ALA A 61 17.36 8.58 9.35
N GLU A 62 18.48 8.75 10.06
CA GLU A 62 18.93 7.81 11.10
C GLU A 62 17.91 7.60 12.22
N ASP A 63 17.18 8.65 12.59
CA ASP A 63 16.15 8.59 13.65
C ASP A 63 14.87 7.85 13.19
N VAL A 64 14.66 7.73 11.88
CA VAL A 64 13.47 7.09 11.29
C VAL A 64 13.76 5.64 10.88
N LEU A 65 14.90 5.41 10.23
CA LEU A 65 15.26 4.09 9.68
C LEU A 65 15.99 3.21 10.71
N GLY A 66 16.56 3.81 11.75
CA GLY A 66 17.41 3.12 12.72
C GLY A 66 18.80 2.79 12.18
N GLU A 67 19.58 2.09 13.00
CA GLU A 67 20.88 1.53 12.58
C GLU A 67 20.64 0.29 11.70
N PHE A 68 21.40 0.20 10.60
CA PHE A 68 21.41 -0.97 9.71
C PHE A 68 22.25 -2.12 10.28
#